data_AF-A0A9Q0S3S0-F1
#
_entry.id   AF-A0A9Q0S3S0-F1
#
_cell.length_a   1.000
_cell.length_b   1.000
_cell.length_c   1.000
_cell.angle_alpha   90.00
_cell.angle_beta   90.00
_cell.angle_gamma   90.00
#
_symmetry.space_group_name_H-M   'P 1'
#
loop_
_entity.id
_entity.type
_entity.pdbx_description
1 polymer ?
#
loop_
_entity_poly.entity_id
_entity_poly.type
_entity_poly.pdbx_seq_one_letter_code
_entity_poly.pdbx_strand_id
1 'polypeptide(L)'
;MLVYEKAYDTFTEWCNKKKITVVDQGVLMVYFSSAKMESYKPSTAWCIYSKLKSMLELNDGVDISKFKKLQMLLKRKSTGYRPKKSRILTLEDIYRFLKEAPDNNFLAVKVAMIVGVFGACRRMELVDMSVDDIEYIEGGIKIRVPKTKTKKIREFVLRKGSEDVV
;
A
#
# COMPACT_ATOMS: atom_id res chain seq x y z
N MET A 1 -4.60 14.29 -4.59
CA MET A 1 -4.84 15.64 -4.03
C MET A 1 -5.61 15.56 -2.72
N LEU A 2 -6.85 15.05 -2.70
CA LEU A 2 -7.72 14.95 -1.50
C LEU A 2 -7.05 14.45 -0.20
N VAL A 3 -6.19 13.42 -0.27
CA VAL A 3 -5.53 12.87 0.93
C VAL A 3 -4.42 13.78 1.46
N TYR A 4 -3.82 14.61 0.60
CA TYR A 4 -2.81 15.59 0.96
C TYR A 4 -3.47 16.83 1.56
N GLU A 5 -4.49 17.36 0.89
CA GLU A 5 -5.33 18.47 1.39
C GLU A 5 -5.86 18.15 2.79
N LYS A 6 -6.51 16.99 2.97
CA LYS A 6 -7.03 16.60 4.29
C LYS A 6 -5.97 16.59 5.40
N ALA A 7 -4.74 16.17 5.09
CA ALA A 7 -3.66 16.17 6.07
C ALA A 7 -3.20 17.60 6.40
N TYR A 8 -3.15 18.47 5.39
CA TYR A 8 -2.86 19.89 5.53
C TYR A 8 -3.95 20.61 6.33
N ASP A 9 -5.22 20.45 5.96
CA ASP A 9 -6.36 21.04 6.68
C ASP A 9 -6.37 20.64 8.15
N THR A 10 -6.13 19.35 8.43
CA THR A 10 -6.03 18.85 9.81
C THR A 10 -4.91 19.53 10.60
N PHE A 11 -3.79 19.88 9.93
CA PHE A 11 -2.68 20.60 10.54
C PHE A 11 -3.01 22.10 10.71
N THR A 12 -3.57 22.74 9.70
CA THR A 12 -3.96 24.16 9.73
C THR A 12 -5.04 24.41 10.79
N GLU A 13 -6.04 23.55 10.92
CA GLU A 13 -7.02 23.60 12.01
C GLU A 13 -6.35 23.51 13.39
N TRP A 14 -5.33 22.67 13.53
CA TRP A 14 -4.58 22.54 14.78
C TRP A 14 -3.76 23.80 15.08
N CYS A 15 -3.15 24.41 14.06
CA CYS A 15 -2.47 25.71 14.18
C CYS A 15 -3.45 26.81 14.62
N ASN A 16 -4.61 26.90 13.95
CA ASN A 16 -5.65 27.89 14.25
C ASN A 16 -6.14 27.78 15.70
N LYS A 17 -6.43 26.55 16.17
CA LYS A 17 -6.83 26.29 17.57
C LYS A 17 -5.76 26.74 18.58
N LYS A 18 -4.48 26.67 18.21
CA LYS A 18 -3.35 27.09 19.05
C LYS A 18 -2.89 28.52 18.78
N LYS A 19 -3.58 29.27 17.91
CA LYS A 19 -3.23 30.64 17.49
C LYS A 19 -1.80 30.74 16.92
N ILE A 20 -1.36 29.71 16.20
CA ILE A 20 -0.04 29.67 15.55
C ILE A 20 -0.16 30.33 14.18
N THR A 21 0.64 31.37 13.95
CA THR A 21 0.64 32.14 12.69
C THR A 21 1.84 31.85 11.81
N VAL A 22 2.96 31.40 12.38
CA VAL A 22 4.19 31.07 11.66
C VAL A 22 4.52 29.60 11.87
N VAL A 23 4.71 28.86 10.78
CA VAL A 23 5.10 27.44 10.82
C VAL A 23 6.62 27.33 10.73
N ASP A 24 7.22 26.81 11.80
CA ASP A 24 8.65 26.52 11.85
C ASP A 24 8.92 25.06 12.29
N GLN A 25 10.19 24.73 12.46
CA GLN A 25 10.60 23.41 12.94
C GLN A 25 10.05 23.07 14.32
N GLY A 26 9.96 24.04 15.24
CA GLY A 26 9.46 23.85 16.60
C GLY A 26 7.97 23.53 16.61
N VAL A 27 7.17 24.27 15.84
CA VAL A 27 5.73 24.04 15.67
C VAL A 27 5.45 22.62 15.19
N LEU A 28 6.17 22.17 14.16
CA LEU A 28 5.99 20.81 13.64
C LEU A 28 6.46 19.75 14.62
N MET A 29 7.55 19.98 15.36
CA MET A 29 7.96 19.07 16.44
C MET A 29 6.86 18.90 17.48
N VAL A 30 6.23 20.00 17.93
CA VAL A 30 5.11 19.96 18.87
C VAL A 30 3.89 19.23 18.27
N TYR A 31 3.59 19.46 16.99
CA TYR A 31 2.51 18.76 16.30
C TYR A 31 2.75 17.25 16.26
N PHE A 32 3.95 16.82 15.86
CA PHE A 32 4.30 15.40 15.75
C PHE A 32 4.49 14.69 17.10
N SER A 33 4.70 15.45 18.18
CA SER A 33 4.70 14.96 19.56
C SER A 33 3.32 15.05 20.24
N SER A 34 2.26 15.46 19.53
CA SER A 34 0.91 15.50 20.10
C SER A 34 0.36 14.08 20.33
N ALA A 35 -0.52 13.91 21.32
CA ALA A 35 -1.12 12.61 21.66
C ALA A 35 -1.75 11.89 20.45
N LYS A 36 -2.37 12.65 19.55
CA LYS A 36 -2.93 12.10 18.30
C LYS A 36 -1.83 11.52 17.41
N MET A 37 -0.74 12.25 17.19
CA MET A 37 0.36 11.78 16.36
C MET A 37 1.11 10.64 17.02
N GLU A 38 1.34 10.71 18.33
CA GLU A 38 1.89 9.65 19.20
C GLU A 38 1.14 8.33 19.02
N SER A 39 -0.20 8.36 19.00
CA SER A 39 -1.04 7.16 18.82
C SER A 39 -0.86 6.46 17.46
N TYR A 40 -0.35 7.16 16.45
CA TYR A 40 -0.16 6.59 15.12
C TYR A 40 1.12 5.76 14.99
N LYS A 41 1.03 4.72 14.16
CA LYS A 41 2.18 3.93 13.71
C LYS A 41 3.24 4.85 13.09
N PRO A 42 4.54 4.53 13.23
CA PRO A 42 5.60 5.37 12.67
C PRO A 42 5.45 5.60 11.16
N SER A 43 5.03 4.57 10.40
CA SER A 43 4.77 4.70 8.96
C SER A 43 3.65 5.70 8.64
N THR A 44 2.61 5.77 9.48
CA THR A 44 1.53 6.76 9.35
C THR A 44 2.05 8.17 9.63
N ALA A 45 2.87 8.35 10.68
CA ALA A 45 3.49 9.64 10.98
C ALA A 45 4.40 10.12 9.83
N TRP A 46 5.23 9.23 9.26
CA TRP A 46 6.05 9.53 8.08
C TRP A 46 5.21 9.87 6.83
N CYS A 47 4.06 9.20 6.67
CA CYS A 47 3.11 9.52 5.60
C CYS A 47 2.52 10.92 5.77
N ILE A 48 2.12 11.29 7.00
CA ILE A 48 1.63 12.64 7.31
C ILE A 48 2.74 13.68 7.08
N TYR A 49 3.96 13.42 7.56
CA TYR A 49 5.12 14.28 7.29
C TYR A 49 5.33 14.50 5.79
N SER A 50 5.26 13.44 4.99
CA SER A 50 5.45 13.54 3.53
C SER A 50 4.34 14.36 2.86
N LYS A 51 3.10 14.25 3.34
CA LYS A 51 1.97 15.06 2.85
C LYS A 51 2.15 16.53 3.21
N LEU A 52 2.44 16.79 4.49
CA LEU A 52 2.69 18.16 4.97
C LEU A 52 3.89 18.78 4.27
N LYS A 53 4.95 18.02 3.98
CA LYS A 53 6.09 18.52 3.21
C LYS A 53 5.63 19.12 1.88
N SER A 54 4.87 18.36 1.10
CA SER A 54 4.40 18.84 -0.20
C SER A 54 3.43 20.01 -0.08
N MET A 55 2.50 19.96 0.88
CA MET A 55 1.47 20.99 1.00
C MET A 55 1.99 22.31 1.58
N LEU A 56 2.89 22.26 2.58
CA LEU A 56 3.52 23.44 3.16
C LEU A 56 4.45 24.12 2.15
N GLU A 57 5.15 23.35 1.32
CA GLU A 57 5.96 23.90 0.23
C GLU A 57 5.09 24.59 -0.82
N LEU A 58 3.97 23.96 -1.21
CA LEU A 58 3.06 24.48 -2.23
C LEU A 58 2.25 25.71 -1.78
N ASN A 59 1.71 25.69 -0.56
CA ASN A 59 0.76 26.70 -0.08
C ASN A 59 1.44 27.81 0.72
N ASP A 60 2.49 27.49 1.46
CA ASP A 60 3.11 28.40 2.43
C ASP A 60 4.58 28.72 2.10
N GLY A 61 5.15 28.10 1.06
CA GLY A 61 6.57 28.25 0.72
C GLY A 61 7.53 27.66 1.76
N VAL A 62 7.04 26.78 2.66
CA VAL A 62 7.83 26.22 3.76
C VAL A 62 8.36 24.83 3.42
N ASP A 63 9.66 24.74 3.11
CA ASP A 63 10.35 23.46 2.88
C ASP A 63 10.82 22.80 4.19
N ILE A 64 9.99 21.89 4.71
CA ILE A 64 10.29 21.14 5.93
C ILE A 64 11.33 20.01 5.75
N SER A 65 11.85 19.79 4.53
CA SER A 65 12.93 18.82 4.31
C SER A 65 14.26 19.27 4.96
N LYS A 66 14.39 20.57 5.18
CA LYS A 66 15.50 21.22 5.88
C LYS A 66 15.43 21.00 7.40
N PHE A 67 14.29 20.58 7.93
CA PHE A 67 14.06 20.45 9.36
C PHE A 67 14.63 19.12 9.93
N LYS A 68 15.95 19.07 10.13
CA LYS A 68 16.67 17.86 10.60
C LYS A 68 16.20 17.32 11.97
N LYS A 69 15.90 18.17 12.95
CA LYS A 69 15.40 17.75 14.28
C LYS A 69 14.05 17.04 14.18
N LEU A 70 13.16 17.54 13.31
CA LEU A 70 11.87 16.90 12.99
C LEU A 70 12.04 15.52 12.36
N GLN A 71 12.94 15.41 11.39
CA GLN A 71 13.27 14.11 10.79
C GLN A 71 13.85 13.15 11.84
N MET A 72 14.70 13.64 12.75
CA MET A 72 15.27 12.83 13.83
C MET A 72 14.21 12.34 14.82
N LEU A 73 13.24 13.19 15.20
CA LEU A 73 12.09 12.80 16.03
C LEU A 73 11.33 11.63 15.39
N LEU A 74 10.98 11.77 14.11
CA LEU A 74 10.25 10.72 13.36
C LEU A 74 11.06 9.43 13.23
N LYS A 75 12.40 9.52 13.04
CA LYS A 75 13.28 8.35 13.00
C LYS A 75 13.30 7.62 14.35
N ARG A 76 13.41 8.35 15.46
CA ARG A 76 13.40 7.77 16.82
C ARG A 76 12.09 7.03 17.09
N LYS A 77 10.97 7.56 16.62
CA LYS A 77 9.66 6.89 16.70
C LYS A 77 9.63 5.56 15.95
N SER A 78 10.42 5.41 14.89
CA SER A 78 10.54 4.16 14.13
C SER A 78 11.44 3.12 14.79
N THR A 79 12.29 3.51 15.74
CA THR A 79 13.23 2.59 16.41
C THR A 79 12.47 1.51 17.18
N GLY A 80 12.82 0.25 16.95
CA GLY A 80 12.19 -0.90 17.62
C GLY A 80 10.77 -1.25 17.14
N TYR A 81 10.17 -0.43 16.26
CA TYR A 81 8.83 -0.70 15.76
C TYR A 81 8.80 -1.96 14.88
N ARG A 82 7.94 -2.93 15.25
CA ARG A 82 7.68 -4.13 14.46
C ARG A 82 6.31 -4.00 13.78
N PRO A 83 6.25 -3.92 12.44
CA PRO A 83 4.97 -3.83 11.74
C PRO A 83 4.19 -5.13 11.87
N LYS A 84 2.88 -5.03 12.13
CA LYS A 84 1.95 -6.16 12.02
C LYS A 84 1.93 -6.62 10.56
N LYS A 85 2.26 -7.88 10.33
CA LYS A 85 2.14 -8.54 9.01
C LYS A 85 0.84 -9.35 8.97
N SER A 86 0.26 -9.47 7.78
CA SER A 86 -0.82 -10.43 7.55
C SER A 86 -0.29 -11.85 7.67
N ARG A 87 -1.18 -12.81 7.98
CA ARG A 87 -0.83 -14.23 7.95
C ARG A 87 -0.37 -14.59 6.53
N ILE A 88 0.74 -15.31 6.44
CA ILE A 88 1.23 -15.89 5.20
C ILE A 88 0.48 -17.21 5.02
N LEU A 89 -0.18 -17.39 3.88
CA LEU A 89 -0.83 -18.66 3.56
C LEU A 89 0.26 -19.68 3.19
N THR A 90 0.16 -20.88 3.76
CA THR A 90 1.03 -21.97 3.36
C THR A 90 0.53 -22.64 2.08
N LEU A 91 1.34 -23.52 1.52
CA LEU A 91 0.95 -24.29 0.34
C LEU A 91 -0.25 -25.20 0.67
N GLU A 92 -0.27 -25.78 1.87
CA GLU A 92 -1.37 -26.61 2.37
C GLU A 92 -2.66 -25.78 2.54
N ASP A 93 -2.56 -24.54 3.04
CA ASP A 93 -3.72 -23.64 3.13
C ASP A 93 -4.33 -23.38 1.74
N ILE A 94 -3.48 -23.15 0.73
CA ILE A 94 -3.92 -22.90 -0.64
C ILE A 94 -4.57 -24.16 -1.22
N TYR A 95 -3.92 -25.32 -1.13
CA TYR A 95 -4.47 -26.57 -1.66
C TYR A 95 -5.77 -26.98 -0.99
N ARG A 96 -5.83 -26.86 0.34
CA ARG A 96 -7.07 -27.12 1.10
C ARG A 96 -8.19 -26.22 0.61
N PHE A 97 -7.95 -24.92 0.44
CA PHE A 97 -8.94 -24.00 -0.09
C PHE A 97 -9.38 -24.37 -1.52
N LEU A 98 -8.44 -24.67 -2.41
CA LEU A 98 -8.74 -25.05 -3.80
C LEU A 98 -9.53 -26.37 -3.88
N LYS A 99 -9.26 -27.33 -3.01
CA LYS A 99 -9.89 -28.66 -3.00
C LYS A 99 -11.24 -28.68 -2.30
N GLU A 100 -11.34 -28.07 -1.12
CA GLU A 100 -12.49 -28.26 -0.21
C GLU A 100 -13.53 -27.15 -0.30
N ALA A 101 -13.16 -25.92 -0.69
CA ALA A 101 -14.13 -24.83 -0.78
C ALA A 101 -15.12 -25.09 -1.94
N PRO A 102 -16.42 -24.85 -1.77
CA PRO A 102 -17.41 -25.19 -2.80
C PRO A 102 -17.42 -24.15 -3.94
N ASP A 103 -17.41 -24.62 -5.19
CA ASP A 103 -17.23 -23.77 -6.37
C ASP A 103 -18.41 -22.80 -6.60
N ASN A 104 -19.63 -23.21 -6.23
CA ASN A 104 -20.82 -22.35 -6.30
C ASN A 104 -20.65 -21.01 -5.56
N ASN A 105 -19.78 -20.97 -4.53
CA ASN A 105 -19.52 -19.78 -3.73
C ASN A 105 -18.13 -19.17 -4.03
N PHE A 106 -17.15 -20.00 -4.39
CA PHE A 106 -15.74 -19.59 -4.40
C PHE A 106 -15.03 -19.74 -5.74
N LEU A 107 -15.69 -20.16 -6.82
CA LEU A 107 -15.04 -20.38 -8.12
C LEU A 107 -14.20 -19.17 -8.57
N ALA A 108 -14.77 -17.96 -8.55
CA ALA A 108 -14.05 -16.75 -8.92
C ALA A 108 -12.83 -16.47 -8.02
N VAL A 109 -12.95 -16.74 -6.72
CA VAL A 109 -11.86 -16.55 -5.74
C VAL A 109 -10.77 -17.61 -5.94
N LYS A 110 -11.11 -18.85 -6.26
CA LYS A 110 -10.15 -19.91 -6.60
C LYS A 110 -9.36 -19.56 -7.86
N VAL A 111 -10.05 -19.12 -8.92
CA VAL A 111 -9.40 -18.65 -10.15
C VAL A 111 -8.47 -17.48 -9.84
N ALA A 112 -8.94 -16.47 -9.10
CA ALA A 112 -8.12 -15.33 -8.68
C ALA A 112 -6.92 -15.74 -7.81
N MET A 113 -7.07 -16.76 -6.96
CA MET A 113 -5.96 -17.31 -6.16
C MET A 113 -4.91 -17.95 -7.06
N ILE A 114 -5.30 -18.80 -8.02
CA ILE A 114 -4.38 -19.45 -8.96
C ILE A 114 -3.63 -18.39 -9.77
N VAL A 115 -4.36 -17.50 -10.45
CA VAL A 115 -3.78 -16.42 -11.26
C VAL A 115 -2.92 -15.49 -10.40
N GLY A 116 -3.36 -15.19 -9.18
CA GLY A 116 -2.66 -14.33 -8.24
C GLY A 116 -1.34 -14.92 -7.74
N VAL A 117 -1.34 -16.19 -7.33
CA VAL A 117 -0.17 -16.87 -6.78
C VAL A 117 0.85 -17.15 -7.88
N PHE A 118 0.45 -17.81 -8.97
CA PHE A 118 1.37 -18.17 -10.05
C PHE A 118 1.82 -16.97 -10.88
N GLY A 119 0.95 -15.98 -11.05
CA GLY A 119 1.34 -14.72 -11.66
C GLY A 119 2.15 -13.82 -10.73
N ALA A 120 2.15 -14.04 -9.42
CA ALA A 120 2.58 -13.08 -8.41
C ALA A 120 1.88 -11.71 -8.56
N CYS A 121 0.59 -11.74 -8.88
CA CYS A 121 -0.19 -10.55 -9.17
C CYS A 121 -0.56 -9.77 -7.90
N ARG A 122 -0.48 -8.45 -7.98
CA ARG A 122 -1.05 -7.57 -6.94
C ARG A 122 -2.57 -7.57 -7.03
N ARG A 123 -3.24 -7.23 -5.92
CA ARG A 123 -4.71 -7.12 -5.87
C ARG A 123 -5.29 -6.26 -7.00
N MET A 124 -4.72 -5.09 -7.25
CA MET A 124 -5.20 -4.20 -8.33
C MET A 124 -4.96 -4.79 -9.71
N GLU A 125 -3.86 -5.52 -9.91
CA GLU A 125 -3.57 -6.19 -11.19
C GLU A 125 -4.62 -7.26 -11.50
N LEU A 126 -5.14 -7.95 -10.48
CA LEU A 126 -6.25 -8.92 -10.63
C LEU A 126 -7.60 -8.24 -10.90
N VAL A 127 -7.87 -7.10 -10.25
CA VAL A 127 -9.14 -6.36 -10.42
C VAL A 127 -9.22 -5.68 -11.78
N ASP A 128 -8.09 -5.23 -12.32
CA ASP A 128 -8.03 -4.55 -13.62
C ASP A 128 -7.95 -5.50 -14.82
N MET A 129 -7.85 -6.81 -14.58
CA MET A 129 -7.73 -7.83 -15.62
C MET A 129 -9.10 -8.18 -16.20
N SER A 130 -9.15 -8.39 -17.51
CA SER A 130 -10.34 -8.80 -18.24
C SER A 130 -10.14 -10.14 -18.97
N VAL A 131 -11.23 -10.70 -19.50
CA VAL A 131 -11.17 -11.90 -20.34
C VAL A 131 -10.39 -11.66 -21.65
N ASP A 132 -10.38 -10.42 -22.14
CA ASP A 132 -9.64 -10.02 -23.34
C ASP A 132 -8.12 -10.04 -23.14
N ASP A 133 -7.67 -10.10 -21.88
CA ASP A 133 -6.26 -10.21 -21.51
C ASP A 133 -5.77 -11.67 -21.46
N ILE A 134 -6.64 -12.63 -21.79
CA ILE A 134 -6.34 -14.07 -21.76
C ILE A 134 -6.22 -14.60 -23.20
N GLU A 135 -5.07 -15.19 -23.49
CA GLU A 135 -4.79 -15.89 -24.75
C GLU A 135 -4.66 -17.40 -24.47
N TYR A 136 -5.50 -18.21 -25.11
CA TYR A 136 -5.40 -19.66 -25.04
C TYR A 136 -4.27 -20.13 -25.94
N ILE A 137 -3.34 -20.90 -25.37
CA ILE A 137 -2.19 -21.44 -26.09
C ILE A 137 -2.15 -22.97 -25.93
N GLU A 138 -1.35 -23.65 -26.74
CA GLU A 138 -1.16 -25.09 -26.58
C GLU A 138 -0.59 -25.40 -25.19
N GLY A 139 -1.28 -26.27 -24.44
CA GLY A 139 -0.87 -26.70 -23.10
C GLY A 139 -1.11 -25.69 -21.98
N GLY A 140 -1.82 -24.58 -22.20
CA GLY A 140 -2.09 -23.62 -21.14
C GLY A 140 -2.81 -22.33 -21.53
N ILE A 141 -2.69 -21.33 -20.67
CA ILE A 141 -3.19 -19.98 -20.90
C ILE A 141 -2.07 -18.97 -20.69
N LYS A 142 -1.98 -18.00 -21.59
CA LYS A 142 -1.12 -16.84 -21.48
C LYS A 142 -1.96 -15.65 -21.01
N ILE A 143 -1.49 -14.97 -19.98
CA ILE A 143 -2.23 -13.88 -19.33
C ILE A 143 -1.40 -12.61 -19.44
N ARG A 144 -2.01 -11.57 -20.00
CA ARG A 144 -1.47 -10.21 -20.05
C ARG A 144 -1.91 -9.44 -18.81
N VAL A 145 -1.01 -8.68 -18.20
CA VAL A 145 -1.31 -7.78 -17.08
C VAL A 145 -1.28 -6.34 -17.59
N PRO A 146 -2.44 -5.75 -17.94
CA PRO A 146 -2.50 -4.51 -18.70
C PRO A 146 -2.11 -3.28 -17.88
N LYS A 147 -2.48 -3.25 -16.60
CA LYS A 147 -2.24 -2.13 -15.70
C LYS A 147 -1.33 -2.53 -14.56
N THR A 148 -0.16 -1.89 -14.48
CA THR A 148 0.77 -2.08 -13.36
C THR A 148 1.10 -0.74 -12.72
N LYS A 149 1.47 -0.77 -11.43
CA LYS A 149 1.92 0.43 -10.70
C LYS A 149 3.08 1.16 -11.41
N THR A 150 3.90 0.44 -12.17
CA THR A 150 5.06 0.96 -12.89
C THR A 150 4.77 1.30 -14.35
N LYS A 151 3.52 1.18 -14.82
CA LYS A 151 3.11 1.37 -16.22
C LYS A 151 3.83 0.45 -17.23
N LYS A 152 4.46 -0.62 -16.74
CA LYS A 152 5.08 -1.65 -17.58
C LYS A 152 4.13 -2.83 -17.67
N ILE A 153 3.69 -3.14 -18.89
CA ILE A 153 2.92 -4.36 -19.16
C ILE A 153 3.85 -5.55 -18.91
N ARG A 154 3.28 -6.61 -18.35
CA ARG A 154 3.96 -7.91 -18.27
C ARG A 154 2.98 -9.02 -18.59
N GLU A 155 3.52 -10.19 -18.91
CA GLU A 155 2.76 -11.38 -19.23
C GLU A 155 3.32 -12.58 -18.47
N PHE A 156 2.49 -13.60 -18.26
CA PHE A 156 2.91 -14.89 -17.72
C PHE A 156 2.05 -16.00 -18.30
N VAL A 157 2.54 -17.23 -18.19
CA VAL A 157 1.87 -18.41 -18.73
C VAL A 157 1.56 -19.36 -17.59
N LEU A 158 0.31 -19.86 -17.55
CA LEU A 158 -0.10 -20.96 -16.71
C LEU A 158 -0.21 -22.21 -17.59
N ARG A 159 0.57 -23.24 -17.27
CA ARG A 159 0.54 -24.51 -17.99
C ARG A 159 -0.27 -25.54 -17.21
N LYS A 160 -0.84 -26.51 -17.93
CA LYS A 160 -1.38 -27.72 -17.29
C LYS A 160 -0.23 -28.41 -16.53
N GLY A 161 -0.45 -28.77 -15.27
CA GLY A 161 0.49 -29.60 -14.52
C GLY A 161 0.64 -30.97 -15.17
N SER A 162 1.85 -31.51 -15.21
CA SER A 162 2.07 -32.93 -15.52
C SER A 162 1.46 -33.79 -14.41
N GLU A 163 0.85 -34.92 -14.76
CA GLU A 163 0.20 -35.84 -13.81
C GLU A 163 1.22 -36.55 -12.86
N ASP A 164 2.52 -36.32 -13.03
CA ASP A 164 3.60 -36.95 -12.27
C ASP A 164 4.11 -36.13 -11.08
N VAL A 165 3.24 -35.77 -10.13
CA VAL A 165 3.67 -35.38 -8.79
C VAL A 165 2.76 -36.03 -7.76
N VAL A 166 3.10 -37.28 -7.41
CA VAL A 166 2.73 -37.95 -6.16
C VAL A 166 3.71 -37.52 -5.06
#